data_AF-A0A661CU93-F1
#
_entry.id   AF-A0A661CU93-F1
#
_cell.length_a   1.000
_cell.length_b   1.000
_cell.length_c   1.000
_cell.angle_alpha   90.00
_cell.angle_beta   90.00
_cell.angle_gamma   90.00
#
_symmetry.space_group_name_H-M   'P 1'
#
loop_
_entity.id
_entity.type
_entity.pdbx_description
1 polymer ?
#
loop_
_entity_poly.entity_id
_entity_poly.type
_entity_poly.pdbx_seq_one_letter_code
_entity_poly.pdbx_strand_id
1 'polypeptide(L)'
;MDNIRNVNKYILGETNEEFLCISEEDNQRIAVAMIQQAELHLDILSRDFDPAVYDNHECCEAIEDLALRSRHSRIRILLHDARLVSQRGHLVLHLGKRLGSLMQFRSLAEIHKSTPDTFLIADGIGVMHRPHTDTLAATVNFKDRPKAKELSKLFDKLWEEAEPDPHTRYMIL
;
A
#
# COMPACT_ATOMS: atom_id res chain seq x y z
N MET A 1 -1.97 -20.44 15.34
CA MET A 1 -1.25 -19.16 15.23
C MET A 1 -0.11 -19.40 14.26
N ASP A 2 -0.34 -19.12 12.98
CA ASP A 2 0.68 -19.24 11.96
C ASP A 2 1.65 -18.09 12.10
N ASN A 3 2.71 -18.33 12.87
CA ASN A 3 3.87 -17.46 12.93
C ASN A 3 4.58 -17.60 11.58
N ILE A 4 4.66 -16.52 10.79
CA ILE A 4 5.36 -16.55 9.50
C ILE A 4 6.85 -16.68 9.78
N ARG A 5 7.30 -17.94 9.90
CA ARG A 5 8.66 -18.29 10.36
C ARG A 5 9.75 -17.91 9.36
N ASN A 6 9.42 -17.70 8.09
CA ASN A 6 10.38 -17.30 7.08
C ASN A 6 9.72 -16.52 5.94
N VAL A 7 9.77 -15.19 6.03
CA VAL A 7 9.24 -14.27 5.00
C VAL A 7 10.03 -14.40 3.68
N ASN A 8 11.33 -14.72 3.76
CA ASN A 8 12.23 -14.80 2.60
C ASN A 8 11.91 -15.96 1.64
N LYS A 9 10.98 -16.86 2.00
CA LYS A 9 10.52 -17.92 1.07
C LYS A 9 9.55 -17.41 0.01
N TYR A 10 8.97 -16.23 0.21
CA TYR A 10 7.97 -15.65 -0.69
C TYR A 10 8.63 -14.67 -1.65
N ILE A 11 8.63 -15.03 -2.94
CA ILE A 11 9.28 -14.26 -3.99
C ILE A 11 8.22 -13.68 -4.92
N LEU A 12 8.23 -12.35 -5.09
CA LEU A 12 7.29 -11.62 -5.94
C LEU A 12 7.40 -12.11 -7.40
N GLY A 13 6.26 -12.50 -7.99
CA GLY A 13 6.23 -13.05 -9.34
C GLY A 13 6.64 -14.52 -9.47
N GLU A 14 7.10 -15.16 -8.40
CA GLU A 14 7.50 -16.57 -8.40
C GLU A 14 6.60 -17.43 -7.50
N THR A 15 6.40 -17.03 -6.24
CA THR A 15 5.65 -17.81 -5.25
C THR A 15 4.14 -17.61 -5.39
N ASN A 16 3.45 -18.63 -5.92
CA ASN A 16 1.99 -18.68 -5.99
C ASN A 16 1.42 -19.52 -4.83
N GLU A 17 1.62 -19.02 -3.60
CA GLU A 17 1.09 -19.61 -2.37
C GLU A 17 0.24 -18.54 -1.69
N GLU A 18 -1.06 -18.80 -1.52
CA GLU A 18 -1.93 -17.95 -0.73
C GLU A 18 -1.81 -18.35 0.75
N PHE A 19 -1.67 -17.36 1.63
CA PHE A 19 -1.65 -17.55 3.07
C PHE A 19 -2.32 -16.37 3.81
N LEU A 20 -2.60 -16.57 5.09
CA LEU A 20 -3.28 -15.59 5.92
C LEU A 20 -2.31 -14.99 6.95
N CYS A 21 -2.19 -13.66 6.98
CA CYS A 21 -1.58 -12.92 8.08
C CYS A 21 -2.68 -12.49 9.04
N ILE A 22 -2.54 -12.74 10.34
CA ILE A 22 -3.56 -12.38 11.35
C ILE A 22 -3.05 -11.48 12.47
N SER A 23 -1.75 -11.22 12.51
CA SER A 23 -1.09 -10.39 13.52
C SER A 23 -0.54 -9.11 12.89
N GLU A 24 -0.45 -8.03 13.67
CA GLU A 24 0.16 -6.77 13.20
C GLU A 24 1.61 -7.00 12.74
N GLU A 25 2.38 -7.77 13.50
CA GLU A 25 3.78 -8.09 13.20
C GLU A 25 3.93 -8.86 11.87
N ASP A 26 3.12 -9.88 11.62
CA ASP A 26 3.15 -10.64 10.37
C ASP A 26 2.74 -9.75 9.19
N ASN A 27 1.68 -8.94 9.35
CA ASN A 27 1.23 -8.00 8.33
C ASN A 27 2.32 -6.99 7.98
N GLN A 28 2.98 -6.41 8.98
CA GLN A 28 4.10 -5.48 8.78
C GLN A 28 5.25 -6.15 8.03
N ARG A 29 5.74 -7.30 8.51
CA ARG A 29 6.90 -7.99 7.92
C ARG A 29 6.63 -8.42 6.48
N ILE A 30 5.42 -8.89 6.19
CA ILE A 30 5.02 -9.29 4.84
C ILE A 30 4.84 -8.09 3.91
N ALA A 31 4.23 -7.01 4.37
CA ALA A 31 4.10 -5.79 3.57
C ALA A 31 5.48 -5.24 3.19
N VAL A 32 6.41 -5.13 4.15
CA VAL A 32 7.79 -4.69 3.91
C VAL A 32 8.47 -5.59 2.88
N ALA A 33 8.43 -6.91 3.08
CA ALA A 33 9.09 -7.84 2.15
C ALA A 33 8.48 -7.83 0.74
N MET A 34 7.18 -7.56 0.60
CA MET A 34 6.56 -7.39 -0.71
C MET A 34 6.98 -6.08 -1.38
N ILE A 35 7.04 -4.97 -0.64
CA ILE A 35 7.47 -3.66 -1.16
C ILE A 35 8.94 -3.70 -1.58
N GLN A 36 9.82 -4.33 -0.79
CA GLN A 36 11.26 -4.45 -1.09
C GLN A 36 11.52 -5.20 -2.42
N GLN A 37 10.62 -6.11 -2.79
CA GLN A 37 10.71 -6.89 -4.02
C GLN A 37 10.03 -6.23 -5.23
N ALA A 38 9.26 -5.15 -5.02
CA ALA A 38 8.64 -4.41 -6.11
C ALA A 38 9.71 -3.68 -6.94
N GLU A 39 9.51 -3.67 -8.25
CA GLU A 39 10.44 -3.09 -9.22
C GLU A 39 9.96 -1.73 -9.76
N LEU A 40 8.64 -1.52 -9.89
CA LEU A 40 8.11 -0.32 -10.56
C LEU A 40 6.87 0.28 -9.90
N HIS A 41 5.91 -0.52 -9.46
CA HIS A 41 4.58 0.00 -9.10
C HIS A 41 4.11 -0.50 -7.74
N LEU A 42 3.59 0.43 -6.95
CA LEU A 42 2.97 0.16 -5.66
C LEU A 42 1.67 0.95 -5.54
N ASP A 43 0.56 0.24 -5.39
CA ASP A 43 -0.75 0.83 -5.15
C ASP A 43 -1.27 0.36 -3.78
N ILE A 44 -1.64 1.31 -2.91
CA ILE A 44 -2.15 1.01 -1.57
C ILE A 44 -3.48 1.73 -1.36
N LEU A 45 -4.53 0.98 -1.00
CA LEU A 45 -5.77 1.51 -0.45
C LEU A 45 -5.79 1.19 1.05
N SER A 46 -5.92 2.20 1.90
CA SER A 46 -6.01 2.03 3.35
C SER A 46 -6.89 3.10 3.98
N ARG A 47 -7.46 2.83 5.17
CA ARG A 47 -8.32 3.80 5.87
C ARG A 47 -7.52 5.00 6.38
N ASP A 48 -6.54 4.74 7.22
CA ASP A 48 -5.69 5.72 7.90
C ASP A 48 -4.20 5.42 7.69
N PHE A 49 -3.90 4.75 6.57
CA PHE A 49 -2.57 4.23 6.24
C PHE A 49 -2.01 3.25 7.29
N ASP A 50 -2.90 2.59 8.03
CA ASP A 50 -2.66 1.51 9.00
C ASP A 50 -1.28 1.56 9.69
N PRO A 51 -1.13 2.38 10.74
CA PRO A 51 0.16 2.63 11.36
C PRO A 51 0.86 1.37 11.87
N ALA A 52 0.09 0.36 12.30
CA ALA A 52 0.63 -0.92 12.77
C ALA A 52 1.33 -1.72 11.65
N VAL A 53 1.07 -1.40 10.38
CA VAL A 53 1.64 -2.07 9.21
C VAL A 53 2.68 -1.18 8.53
N TYR A 54 2.41 0.12 8.37
CA TYR A 54 3.22 1.00 7.52
C TYR A 54 4.02 2.07 8.27
N ASP A 55 3.74 2.38 9.54
CA ASP A 55 4.44 3.46 10.29
C ASP A 55 5.70 2.97 11.00
N ASN A 56 6.61 2.41 10.21
CA ASN A 56 7.90 1.93 10.67
C ASN A 56 9.01 2.29 9.67
N HIS A 57 10.26 2.25 10.14
CA HIS A 57 11.42 2.66 9.36
C HIS A 57 11.67 1.76 8.16
N GLU A 58 11.55 0.43 8.33
CA GLU A 58 11.78 -0.55 7.26
C GLU A 58 10.81 -0.35 6.08
N CYS A 59 9.56 -0.02 6.37
CA CYS A 59 8.57 0.30 5.34
C CYS A 59 8.92 1.60 4.62
N CYS A 60 9.33 2.64 5.36
CA CYS A 60 9.74 3.91 4.77
C CYS A 60 10.94 3.73 3.83
N GLU A 61 11.96 2.99 4.27
CA GLU A 61 13.14 2.67 3.47
C GLU A 61 12.76 1.88 2.21
N ALA A 62 11.93 0.84 2.34
CA ALA A 62 11.47 0.05 1.19
C ALA A 62 10.70 0.88 0.15
N ILE A 63 9.83 1.79 0.61
CA ILE A 63 9.09 2.70 -0.28
C ILE A 63 10.03 3.71 -0.94
N GLU A 64 11.00 4.26 -0.20
CA GLU A 64 11.99 5.20 -0.73
C GLU A 64 12.87 4.53 -1.79
N ASP A 65 13.37 3.34 -1.51
CA ASP A 65 14.16 2.55 -2.46
C ASP A 65 13.37 2.26 -3.74
N LEU A 66 12.10 1.85 -3.63
CA LEU A 66 11.23 1.66 -4.78
C LEU A 66 11.05 2.96 -5.59
N ALA A 67 10.81 4.08 -4.91
CA ALA A 67 10.62 5.37 -5.56
C ALA A 67 11.86 5.80 -6.35
N LEU A 68 13.05 5.57 -5.79
CA LEU A 68 14.33 5.98 -6.36
C LEU A 68 14.89 4.97 -7.38
N ARG A 69 14.37 3.74 -7.42
CA ARG A 69 14.83 2.67 -8.30
C ARG A 69 14.79 3.02 -9.78
N SER A 70 13.75 3.73 -10.22
CA SER A 70 13.53 4.06 -11.63
C SER A 70 12.73 5.34 -11.79
N ARG A 71 12.99 6.10 -12.86
CA ARG A 71 12.11 7.22 -13.26
C ARG A 71 10.67 6.79 -13.60
N HIS A 72 10.47 5.49 -13.82
CA HIS A 72 9.17 4.89 -14.11
C HIS A 72 8.50 4.35 -12.84
N SER A 73 9.17 4.43 -11.69
CA SER A 73 8.59 4.06 -10.41
C SER A 73 7.38 4.95 -10.12
N ARG A 74 6.31 4.32 -9.62
CA ARG A 74 5.06 5.00 -9.30
C ARG A 74 4.44 4.39 -8.06
N ILE A 75 4.28 5.22 -7.03
CA ILE A 75 3.62 4.86 -5.78
C ILE A 75 2.33 5.69 -5.66
N ARG A 76 1.20 5.01 -5.55
CA ARG A 76 -0.12 5.65 -5.37
C ARG A 76 -0.75 5.16 -4.08
N ILE A 77 -1.17 6.10 -3.25
CA ILE A 77 -1.79 5.81 -1.95
C ILE A 77 -3.16 6.48 -1.91
N LEU A 78 -4.20 5.67 -1.78
CA LEU A 78 -5.56 6.11 -1.50
C LEU A 78 -5.86 5.95 -0.02
N LEU A 79 -6.35 7.03 0.56
CA LEU A 79 -6.77 7.10 1.95
C LEU A 79 -8.27 7.37 2.03
N HIS A 80 -8.94 6.82 3.04
CA HIS A 80 -10.33 7.21 3.32
C HIS A 80 -10.41 8.66 3.78
N ASP A 81 -9.45 9.07 4.61
CA ASP A 81 -9.33 10.45 5.09
C ASP A 81 -7.85 10.79 5.34
N ALA A 82 -7.23 11.53 4.40
CA ALA A 82 -5.84 11.96 4.54
C ALA A 82 -5.59 12.90 5.74
N ARG A 83 -6.64 13.52 6.29
CA ARG A 83 -6.52 14.41 7.46
C ARG A 83 -6.15 13.62 8.71
N LEU A 84 -6.66 12.40 8.86
CA LEU A 84 -6.32 11.53 9.99
C LEU A 84 -4.85 11.16 10.00
N VAL A 85 -4.30 10.85 8.83
CA VAL A 85 -2.88 10.52 8.66
C VAL A 85 -2.01 11.75 8.91
N SER A 86 -2.42 12.91 8.40
CA SER A 86 -1.71 14.18 8.57
C SER A 86 -1.63 14.64 10.02
N GLN A 87 -2.72 14.48 10.78
CA GLN A 87 -2.76 14.86 12.21
C GLN A 87 -1.84 13.98 13.07
N ARG A 88 -1.64 12.72 12.68
CA ARG A 88 -0.76 11.77 13.41
C ARG A 88 0.72 12.00 13.13
N GLY A 89 1.08 12.63 12.01
CA GLY A 89 2.49 12.84 11.63
C GLY A 89 3.18 11.57 11.12
N HIS A 90 2.46 10.73 10.39
CA HIS A 90 2.97 9.46 9.87
C HIS A 90 4.27 9.65 9.06
N LEU A 91 5.29 8.83 9.31
CA LEU A 91 6.61 8.95 8.69
C LEU A 91 6.54 8.97 7.15
N VAL A 92 5.65 8.19 6.57
CA VAL A 92 5.45 8.07 5.12
C VAL A 92 4.89 9.37 4.48
N LEU A 93 4.15 10.20 5.22
CA LEU A 93 3.72 11.50 4.68
C LEU A 93 4.90 12.46 4.48
N HIS A 94 5.89 12.42 5.38
CA HIS A 94 7.11 13.21 5.22
C HIS A 94 7.91 12.74 4.00
N LEU A 95 7.94 11.42 3.76
CA LEU A 95 8.55 10.84 2.58
C LEU A 95 7.86 11.30 1.28
N GLY A 96 6.52 11.30 1.25
CA GLY A 96 5.73 11.79 0.12
C GLY A 96 6.07 13.22 -0.31
N LYS A 97 6.23 14.12 0.66
CA LYS A 97 6.63 15.51 0.38
C LYS A 97 8.00 15.61 -0.26
N ARG A 98 8.94 14.71 0.08
CA ARG A 98 10.29 14.67 -0.48
C ARG A 98 10.33 14.05 -1.88
N LEU A 99 9.53 13.00 -2.10
CA LEU A 99 9.52 12.23 -3.36
C LEU A 99 8.66 12.85 -4.46
N GLY A 100 7.78 13.80 -4.13
CA GLY A 100 7.02 14.55 -5.11
C GLY A 100 6.14 13.66 -5.99
N SER A 101 6.27 13.78 -7.31
CA SER A 101 5.40 13.08 -8.26
C SER A 101 5.53 11.54 -8.24
N LEU A 102 6.62 11.00 -7.70
CA LEU A 102 6.87 9.57 -7.59
C LEU A 102 5.94 8.90 -6.56
N MET A 103 5.44 9.67 -5.58
CA MET A 103 4.60 9.18 -4.50
C MET A 103 3.41 10.13 -4.29
N GLN A 104 2.21 9.67 -4.65
CA GLN A 104 1.01 10.49 -4.61
C GLN A 104 0.03 9.97 -3.57
N PHE A 105 -0.50 10.90 -2.77
CA PHE A 105 -1.58 10.65 -1.82
C PHE A 105 -2.87 11.30 -2.32
N ARG A 106 -3.97 10.55 -2.27
CA ARG A 106 -5.32 11.07 -2.56
C ARG A 106 -6.29 10.58 -1.51
N SER A 107 -7.36 11.35 -1.32
CA SER A 107 -8.49 10.93 -0.48
C SER A 107 -9.62 10.40 -1.34
N LEU A 108 -10.25 9.29 -0.92
CA LEU A 108 -11.45 8.79 -1.56
C LEU A 108 -12.52 9.89 -1.62
N ALA A 109 -13.23 9.95 -2.74
CA ALA A 109 -14.44 10.75 -2.86
C ALA A 109 -15.47 10.31 -1.80
N GLU A 110 -16.31 11.23 -1.35
CA GLU A 110 -17.30 10.98 -0.29
C GLU A 110 -18.18 9.75 -0.59
N ILE A 111 -18.55 9.56 -1.85
CA ILE A 111 -19.37 8.43 -2.32
C ILE A 111 -18.70 7.06 -2.14
N HIS A 112 -17.37 7.02 -2.00
CA HIS A 112 -16.59 5.78 -1.88
C HIS A 112 -16.07 5.52 -0.47
N LYS A 113 -16.34 6.41 0.50
CA LYS A 113 -15.82 6.26 1.87
C LYS A 113 -16.31 5.02 2.62
N SER A 114 -17.39 4.39 2.14
CA SER A 114 -17.90 3.11 2.65
C SER A 114 -17.19 1.88 2.09
N THR A 115 -16.22 2.04 1.18
CA THR A 115 -15.43 0.92 0.63
C THR A 115 -14.71 0.20 1.78
N PRO A 116 -14.99 -1.09 2.05
CA PRO A 116 -14.39 -1.77 3.20
C PRO A 116 -12.96 -2.25 2.92
N ASP A 117 -12.56 -2.25 1.65
CA ASP A 117 -11.30 -2.79 1.19
C ASP A 117 -10.08 -2.05 1.71
N THR A 118 -9.10 -2.81 2.14
CA THR A 118 -7.73 -2.35 2.36
C THR A 118 -6.80 -3.32 1.67
N PHE A 119 -5.94 -2.82 0.78
CA PHE A 119 -5.03 -3.68 0.04
C PHE A 119 -3.74 -2.97 -0.36
N LEU A 120 -2.74 -3.79 -0.64
CA LEU A 120 -1.48 -3.44 -1.28
C LEU A 120 -1.33 -4.28 -2.54
N ILE A 121 -0.92 -3.65 -3.64
CA ILE A 121 -0.59 -4.31 -4.91
C ILE A 121 0.83 -3.91 -5.29
N ALA A 122 1.70 -4.91 -5.48
CA ALA A 122 3.07 -4.74 -5.96
C ALA A 122 3.20 -5.22 -7.40
N ASP A 123 3.62 -4.34 -8.30
CA ASP A 123 3.85 -4.56 -9.74
C ASP A 123 2.67 -5.16 -10.53
N GLY A 124 1.45 -5.08 -9.99
CA GLY A 124 0.27 -5.75 -10.56
C GLY A 124 0.37 -7.28 -10.50
N ILE A 125 1.13 -7.81 -9.53
CA ILE A 125 1.42 -9.24 -9.39
C ILE A 125 1.18 -9.71 -7.95
N GLY A 126 1.83 -9.07 -6.98
CA GLY A 126 1.69 -9.40 -5.56
C GLY A 126 0.52 -8.67 -4.94
N VAL A 127 -0.21 -9.34 -4.05
CA VAL A 127 -1.37 -8.80 -3.37
C VAL A 127 -1.32 -9.14 -1.89
N MET A 128 -1.68 -8.14 -1.07
CA MET A 128 -2.11 -8.30 0.31
C MET A 128 -3.46 -7.62 0.45
N HIS A 129 -4.51 -8.35 0.85
CA HIS A 129 -5.89 -7.88 0.80
C HIS A 129 -6.66 -8.19 2.08
N ARG A 130 -7.32 -7.17 2.62
CA ARG A 130 -8.30 -7.22 3.69
C ARG A 130 -9.65 -6.71 3.16
N PRO A 131 -10.65 -7.60 2.99
CA PRO A 131 -11.96 -7.20 2.46
C PRO A 131 -12.87 -6.53 3.51
N HIS A 132 -12.46 -6.46 4.78
CA HIS A 132 -13.26 -5.89 5.87
C HIS A 132 -12.39 -5.04 6.80
N THR A 133 -12.95 -3.94 7.31
CA THR A 133 -12.22 -2.97 8.12
C THR A 133 -11.94 -3.37 9.57
N ASP A 134 -12.60 -4.40 10.11
CA ASP A 134 -12.53 -4.75 11.53
C ASP A 134 -11.63 -5.97 11.80
N THR A 135 -10.76 -6.32 10.84
CA THR A 135 -9.87 -7.48 10.95
C THR A 135 -8.45 -7.16 10.54
N LEU A 136 -7.50 -7.72 11.29
CA LEU A 136 -6.10 -7.80 10.90
C LEU A 136 -5.83 -8.95 9.93
N ALA A 137 -6.83 -9.79 9.65
CA ALA A 137 -6.71 -10.94 8.77
C ALA A 137 -6.56 -10.50 7.30
N ALA A 138 -5.34 -10.53 6.79
CA ALA A 138 -5.01 -10.23 5.40
C ALA A 138 -4.67 -11.50 4.63
N THR A 139 -5.34 -11.70 3.50
CA THR A 139 -4.96 -12.72 2.53
C THR A 139 -3.80 -12.21 1.69
N VAL A 140 -2.75 -13.03 1.54
CA VAL A 140 -1.51 -12.64 0.87
C VAL A 140 -1.13 -13.66 -0.19
N ASN A 141 -0.73 -13.18 -1.37
CA ASN A 141 -0.11 -13.99 -2.40
C ASN A 141 0.90 -13.15 -3.20
N PHE A 142 2.12 -13.64 -3.39
CA PHE A 142 3.20 -12.95 -4.10
C PHE A 142 3.12 -13.11 -5.64
N LYS A 143 2.12 -13.85 -6.15
CA LYS A 143 1.93 -14.09 -7.60
C LYS A 143 0.45 -14.26 -7.99
N ASP A 144 -0.46 -13.49 -7.41
CA ASP A 144 -1.88 -13.52 -7.79
C ASP A 144 -2.22 -12.44 -8.84
N ARG A 145 -1.83 -12.69 -10.09
CA ARG A 145 -2.15 -11.81 -11.22
C ARG A 145 -3.67 -11.60 -11.43
N PRO A 146 -4.54 -12.63 -11.34
CA PRO A 146 -5.98 -12.44 -11.42
C PRO A 146 -6.51 -11.46 -10.36
N LYS A 147 -6.17 -11.65 -9.09
CA LYS A 147 -6.61 -10.76 -7.99
C LYS A 147 -5.98 -9.37 -8.11
N ALA A 148 -4.70 -9.28 -8.44
CA ALA A 148 -4.03 -8.00 -8.67
C ALA A 148 -4.74 -7.19 -9.76
N LYS A 149 -5.16 -7.84 -10.86
CA LYS A 149 -5.92 -7.18 -11.93
C LYS A 149 -7.31 -6.74 -11.49
N GLU A 150 -8.01 -7.53 -10.68
CA GLU A 150 -9.30 -7.18 -10.09
C GLU A 150 -9.17 -5.92 -9.21
N LEU A 151 -8.25 -5.96 -8.25
CA LEU A 151 -8.04 -4.85 -7.31
C LEU A 151 -7.46 -3.61 -7.99
N SER A 152 -6.60 -3.77 -9.01
CA SER A 152 -6.08 -2.64 -9.79
C SER A 152 -7.21 -1.89 -10.50
N LYS A 153 -8.20 -2.61 -11.06
CA LYS A 153 -9.37 -1.96 -11.69
C LYS A 153 -10.19 -1.18 -10.68
N LEU A 154 -10.41 -1.74 -9.48
CA LEU A 154 -11.08 -1.02 -8.40
C LEU A 154 -10.27 0.22 -8.00
N PHE A 155 -8.97 0.06 -7.77
CA PHE A 155 -8.08 1.15 -7.41
C PHE A 155 -8.10 2.27 -8.45
N ASP A 156 -7.97 1.96 -9.74
CA ASP A 156 -7.96 2.95 -10.82
C ASP A 156 -9.26 3.74 -10.88
N LYS A 157 -10.42 3.06 -10.75
CA LYS A 157 -11.72 3.73 -10.65
C LYS A 157 -11.75 4.70 -9.47
N LEU A 158 -11.36 4.24 -8.28
CA LEU A 158 -11.34 5.07 -7.09
C LEU A 158 -10.37 6.24 -7.23
N TRP A 159 -9.21 6.02 -7.87
CA TRP A 159 -8.16 7.00 -8.08
C TRP A 159 -8.58 8.15 -8.99
N GLU A 160 -9.31 7.83 -10.07
CA GLU A 160 -9.84 8.81 -11.02
C GLU A 160 -10.86 9.75 -10.38
N GLU A 161 -11.69 9.21 -9.49
CA GLU A 161 -12.72 9.96 -8.77
C GLU A 161 -12.19 10.62 -7.48
N ALA A 162 -11.01 10.21 -7.00
CA ALA A 162 -10.40 10.72 -5.78
C ALA A 162 -9.89 12.15 -5.92
N GLU A 163 -10.07 12.93 -4.86
CA GLU A 163 -9.56 14.29 -4.80
C GLU A 163 -8.06 14.29 -4.43
N PRO A 164 -7.22 15.05 -5.14
CA PRO A 164 -5.86 15.32 -4.69
C PRO A 164 -5.90 15.96 -3.30
N ASP A 165 -5.12 15.44 -2.37
CA ASP A 165 -5.04 16.00 -1.01
C ASP A 165 -4.70 17.51 -1.10
N PRO A 166 -5.52 18.42 -0.53
CA PRO A 166 -5.22 19.84 -0.48
C PRO A 166 -3.83 20.17 0.06
N HIS A 167 -3.26 19.30 0.91
CA HIS A 167 -1.93 19.45 1.50
C HIS A 167 -0.78 18.92 0.62
N THR A 168 -1.05 18.15 -0.45
CA THR A 168 -0.06 17.84 -1.50
C THR A 168 -0.01 18.91 -2.60
N ARG A 169 -0.95 19.87 -2.59
CA ARG A 169 -1.05 20.99 -3.54
C ARG A 169 -0.01 22.12 -3.33
N TYR A 170 1.15 21.79 -2.76
CA TYR A 170 2.30 22.70 -2.59
C TYR A 170 3.56 22.20 -3.33
N MET A 171 3.41 21.53 -4.46
CA MET A 171 4.52 21.25 -5.38
C MET A 171 4.11 21.53 -6.83
N ILE A 172 3.91 22.81 -7.12
CA ILE A 172 4.31 23.40 -8.40
C ILE A 172 5.23 24.56 -8.03
N LEU A 173 6.54 24.35 -8.18
CA LEU A 173 7.51 25.39 -8.50
C LEU A 173 8.33 24.89 -9.68
#